data_AF-A0A2G9FZ08-F1
#
_entry.id   AF-A0A2G9FZ08-F1
#
_cell.length_a   1.000
_cell.length_b   1.000
_cell.length_c   1.000
_cell.angle_alpha   90.00
_cell.angle_beta   90.00
_cell.angle_gamma   90.00
#
_symmetry.space_group_name_H-M   'P 1'
#
loop_
_entity.id
_entity.type
_entity.pdbx_description
1 polymer ?
#
loop_
_entity_poly.entity_id
_entity_poly.type
_entity_poly.pdbx_seq_one_letter_code
_entity_poly.pdbx_strand_id
1 'polypeptide(L)'
;MNLYKFLFVTLALLPSVFASFPFSTKGSVGPDCCGKKCVNVMIDGLNCGFCGKKCKYQEICCKGLCVNPLSDEKNCGKCNNKCESRSSCVYGMCSYA
;
A
#
# COMPACT_ATOMS: atom_id res chain seq x y z
N MET A 1 -33.88 10.95 -11.78
CA MET A 1 -32.56 10.77 -12.42
C MET A 1 -31.70 11.94 -12.02
N ASN A 2 -30.75 11.72 -11.11
CA ASN A 2 -30.11 12.77 -10.32
C ASN A 2 -29.15 13.63 -11.17
N LEU A 3 -29.38 14.94 -11.17
CA LEU A 3 -28.67 16.00 -11.90
C LEU A 3 -27.13 15.91 -11.74
N TYR A 4 -26.67 15.41 -10.60
CA TYR A 4 -25.25 15.17 -10.29
C TYR A 4 -24.58 14.22 -11.28
N LYS A 5 -25.30 13.23 -11.81
CA LYS A 5 -24.73 12.24 -12.73
C LYS A 5 -24.47 12.81 -14.14
N PHE A 6 -25.21 13.85 -14.53
CA PHE A 6 -25.01 14.57 -15.80
C PHE A 6 -23.78 15.49 -15.76
N LEU A 7 -23.51 16.12 -14.61
CA LEU A 7 -22.37 17.02 -14.44
C LEU A 7 -21.02 16.29 -14.59
N PHE A 8 -20.94 15.03 -14.13
CA PHE A 8 -19.74 14.20 -14.31
C PHE A 8 -19.49 13.80 -15.77
N VAL A 9 -20.53 13.69 -16.59
CA VAL A 9 -20.40 13.26 -18.00
C VAL A 9 -19.86 14.38 -18.89
N THR A 10 -20.21 15.64 -18.60
CA THR A 10 -19.75 16.78 -19.40
C THR A 10 -18.30 17.17 -19.10
N LEU A 11 -17.82 16.98 -17.86
CA LEU A 11 -16.41 17.23 -17.48
C LEU A 11 -15.43 16.16 -17.97
N ALA A 12 -15.91 14.97 -18.34
CA ALA A 12 -15.08 13.88 -18.86
C ALA A 12 -14.60 14.11 -20.31
N LEU A 13 -15.09 15.14 -21.02
CA LEU A 13 -14.63 15.49 -22.37
C LEU A 13 -13.46 16.48 -22.38
N LEU A 14 -13.06 16.98 -21.22
CA LEU A 14 -11.87 17.80 -21.08
C LEU A 14 -10.65 16.89 -20.85
N PRO A 15 -9.67 16.84 -21.76
CA PRO A 15 -8.48 15.99 -21.63
C PRO A 15 -7.66 16.28 -20.37
N SER A 16 -7.86 17.44 -19.74
CA SER A 16 -7.21 17.86 -18.49
C SER A 16 -7.79 17.25 -17.21
N VAL A 17 -8.97 16.62 -17.24
CA VAL A 17 -9.65 16.12 -16.02
C VAL A 17 -9.41 14.62 -15.80
N PHE A 18 -8.98 13.87 -16.81
CA PHE A 18 -8.66 12.44 -16.70
C PHE A 18 -7.46 12.15 -15.79
N ALA A 19 -6.50 13.08 -15.68
CA ALA A 19 -5.29 12.89 -14.87
C ALA A 19 -5.50 13.12 -13.36
N SER A 20 -6.63 13.72 -12.96
CA SER A 20 -6.88 14.16 -11.59
C SER A 20 -7.93 13.32 -10.85
N PHE A 21 -8.61 12.41 -11.55
CA PHE A 21 -9.50 11.46 -10.91
C PHE A 21 -8.72 10.19 -10.58
N PRO A 22 -8.53 9.84 -9.29
CA PRO A 22 -8.15 8.48 -8.96
C PRO A 22 -9.31 7.59 -9.42
N PHE A 23 -9.14 6.94 -10.57
CA PHE A 23 -10.07 5.94 -11.06
C PHE A 23 -9.92 4.70 -10.17
N SER A 24 -10.36 4.83 -8.92
CA SER A 24 -10.55 3.70 -8.02
C SER A 24 -11.83 3.02 -8.49
N THR A 25 -11.69 2.12 -9.45
CA THR A 25 -12.76 1.19 -9.80
C THR A 25 -13.19 0.50 -8.52
N LYS A 26 -14.47 0.62 -8.15
CA LYS A 26 -15.06 -0.09 -7.01
C LYS A 26 -14.76 -1.59 -7.18
N GLY A 27 -13.73 -2.11 -6.50
CA GLY A 27 -13.29 -3.51 -6.60
C GLY A 27 -11.80 -3.74 -6.92
N SER A 28 -11.01 -2.72 -7.27
CA SER A 28 -9.55 -2.89 -7.46
C SER A 28 -8.82 -3.03 -6.12
N VAL A 29 -7.96 -4.04 -6.00
CA VAL A 29 -7.18 -4.37 -4.79
C VAL A 29 -6.12 -3.31 -4.47
N GLY A 30 -5.78 -2.45 -5.45
CA GLY A 30 -4.95 -1.29 -5.26
C GLY A 30 -4.90 -0.38 -6.49
N PRO A 31 -4.18 0.75 -6.40
CA PRO A 31 -4.10 1.75 -7.46
C PRO A 31 -3.07 1.40 -8.56
N ASP A 32 -2.18 0.44 -8.31
CA ASP A 32 -1.03 0.17 -9.18
C ASP A 32 -1.35 -0.96 -10.17
N CYS A 33 -1.24 -0.67 -11.47
CA CYS A 33 -1.49 -1.68 -12.50
C CYS A 33 -0.23 -2.51 -12.76
N CYS A 34 -0.25 -3.77 -12.34
CA CYS A 34 0.78 -4.76 -12.64
C CYS A 34 0.27 -5.76 -13.68
N GLY A 35 0.65 -5.52 -14.95
CA GLY A 35 0.17 -6.32 -16.09
C GLY A 35 -1.33 -6.14 -16.30
N LYS A 36 -2.12 -7.20 -16.09
CA LYS A 36 -3.59 -7.20 -16.24
C LYS A 36 -4.33 -7.09 -14.90
N LYS A 37 -3.62 -6.91 -13.79
CA LYS A 37 -4.20 -6.85 -12.44
C LYS A 37 -3.79 -5.56 -11.75
N CYS A 38 -4.72 -4.96 -11.01
CA CYS A 38 -4.41 -3.86 -10.11
C CYS A 38 -4.07 -4.41 -8.74
N VAL A 39 -2.93 -4.00 -8.19
CA VAL A 39 -2.42 -4.37 -6.88
C VAL A 39 -2.04 -3.12 -6.11
N ASN A 40 -1.71 -3.27 -4.83
CA ASN A 40 -1.24 -2.15 -4.02
C ASN A 40 0.23 -2.39 -3.69
N VAL A 41 1.12 -1.68 -4.37
CA VAL A 41 2.57 -1.88 -4.16
C VAL A 41 3.02 -1.47 -2.76
N MET A 42 2.18 -0.78 -1.99
CA MET A 42 2.53 -0.32 -0.64
C MET A 42 2.35 -1.39 0.44
N ILE A 43 1.54 -2.41 0.18
CA ILE A 43 1.16 -3.46 1.15
C ILE A 43 1.24 -4.88 0.59
N ASP A 44 1.29 -5.05 -0.74
CA ASP A 44 1.36 -6.38 -1.35
C ASP A 44 2.79 -6.93 -1.27
N GLY A 45 2.97 -8.03 -0.53
CA GLY A 45 4.25 -8.71 -0.37
C GLY A 45 4.83 -9.32 -1.64
N LEU A 46 4.02 -9.50 -2.70
CA LEU A 46 4.47 -9.98 -4.01
C LEU A 46 4.82 -8.84 -4.99
N ASN A 47 4.40 -7.61 -4.68
CA ASN A 47 4.55 -6.45 -5.56
C ASN A 47 5.05 -5.22 -4.79
N CYS A 48 5.97 -5.40 -3.83
CA CYS A 48 6.28 -4.36 -2.87
C CYS A 48 7.14 -3.23 -3.47
N GLY A 49 6.61 -2.01 -3.57
CA GLY A 49 7.27 -0.84 -4.17
C GLY A 49 7.29 -0.86 -5.70
N PHE A 50 7.28 -2.03 -6.34
CA PHE A 50 7.04 -2.18 -7.78
C PHE A 50 6.53 -3.59 -8.12
N CYS A 51 5.90 -3.70 -9.29
CA CYS A 51 5.33 -4.94 -9.80
C CYS A 51 6.35 -6.07 -9.86
N GLY A 52 5.99 -7.23 -9.31
CA GLY A 52 6.84 -8.42 -9.28
C GLY A 52 7.97 -8.40 -8.25
N LYS A 53 8.09 -7.35 -7.43
CA LYS A 53 9.04 -7.34 -6.32
C LYS A 53 8.49 -8.12 -5.13
N LYS A 54 8.89 -9.38 -5.02
CA LYS A 54 8.58 -10.21 -3.87
C LYS A 54 9.55 -9.94 -2.72
N CYS A 55 9.02 -9.72 -1.52
CA CYS A 55 9.82 -9.63 -0.30
C CYS A 55 10.42 -11.00 0.08
N LYS A 56 11.55 -11.01 0.80
CA LYS A 56 12.20 -12.25 1.22
C LYS A 56 11.38 -12.99 2.28
N TYR A 57 11.79 -14.21 2.60
CA TYR A 57 11.16 -14.99 3.67
C TYR A 57 11.21 -14.21 4.98
N GLN A 58 10.07 -14.17 5.69
CA GLN A 58 9.83 -13.39 6.92
C GLN A 58 9.75 -11.86 6.75
N GLU A 59 9.88 -11.30 5.55
CA GLU A 59 9.65 -9.88 5.32
C GLU A 59 8.19 -9.60 4.94
N ILE A 60 7.71 -8.42 5.31
CA ILE A 60 6.40 -7.88 4.91
C ILE A 60 6.59 -6.63 4.06
N CYS A 61 5.62 -6.34 3.19
CA CYS A 61 5.61 -5.06 2.50
C CYS A 61 5.02 -3.98 3.40
N CYS A 62 5.83 -2.97 3.72
CA CYS A 62 5.43 -1.82 4.50
C CYS A 62 5.84 -0.54 3.80
N LYS A 63 4.85 0.26 3.39
CA LYS A 63 5.07 1.53 2.68
C LYS A 63 5.92 1.37 1.41
N GLY A 64 5.74 0.25 0.70
CA GLY A 64 6.49 -0.06 -0.52
C GLY A 64 7.92 -0.56 -0.29
N LEU A 65 8.29 -0.83 0.96
CA LEU A 65 9.58 -1.41 1.34
C LEU A 65 9.38 -2.76 2.00
N CYS A 66 10.25 -3.71 1.66
CA CYS A 66 10.30 -4.99 2.36
C CYS A 66 11.03 -4.77 3.69
N VAL A 67 10.34 -5.04 4.79
CA VAL A 67 10.85 -4.89 6.15
C VAL A 67 10.64 -6.18 6.91
N ASN A 68 11.57 -6.52 7.80
CA ASN A 68 11.42 -7.70 8.65
C ASN A 68 10.74 -7.32 9.96
N PRO A 69 9.47 -7.66 10.18
CA PRO A 69 8.77 -7.28 11.38
C PRO A 69 9.29 -8.01 12.63
N LEU A 70 10.17 -9.01 12.50
CA LEU A 70 10.72 -9.75 13.63
C LEU A 70 11.87 -9.02 14.32
N SER A 71 12.54 -8.12 13.60
CA SER A 71 13.75 -7.43 14.06
C SER A 71 13.74 -5.93 13.80
N ASP A 72 12.84 -5.42 12.95
CA ASP A 72 12.74 -4.00 12.65
C ASP A 72 12.02 -3.27 13.80
N GLU A 73 12.76 -2.41 14.50
CA GLU A 73 12.25 -1.61 15.63
C GLU A 73 11.11 -0.64 15.26
N LYS A 74 11.00 -0.24 13.98
CA LYS A 74 9.97 0.66 13.47
C LYS A 74 8.75 -0.09 12.93
N ASN A 75 8.88 -1.39 12.69
CA ASN A 75 7.87 -2.24 12.07
C ASN A 75 7.65 -3.54 12.85
N CYS A 76 7.81 -3.50 14.17
CA CYS A 76 7.86 -4.70 14.99
C CYS A 76 6.49 -5.40 15.06
N GLY A 77 6.41 -6.65 14.61
CA GLY A 77 5.17 -7.45 14.53
C GLY A 77 4.20 -7.00 13.43
N LYS A 78 4.18 -5.72 13.05
CA LYS A 78 3.36 -5.18 11.96
C LYS A 78 3.96 -3.87 11.41
N CYS A 79 3.55 -3.52 10.19
CA CYS A 79 3.96 -2.28 9.54
C CYS A 79 3.63 -1.04 10.41
N ASN A 80 4.59 -0.13 10.54
CA ASN A 80 4.48 1.12 11.31
C ASN A 80 4.21 0.93 12.82
N ASN A 81 4.66 -0.18 13.40
CA ASN A 81 4.61 -0.43 14.83
C ASN A 81 5.99 -0.24 15.46
N LYS A 82 6.27 1.01 15.85
CA LYS A 82 7.52 1.34 16.52
C LYS A 82 7.46 0.97 17.99
N CYS A 83 8.50 0.30 18.50
CA CYS A 83 8.67 0.02 19.92
C CYS A 83 9.02 1.30 20.71
N GLU A 84 8.58 1.42 21.96
CA GLU A 84 8.88 2.56 22.85
C GLU A 84 10.40 2.75 23.03
N SER A 85 10.80 3.98 23.37
CA SER A 85 12.20 4.34 23.62
C SER A 85 12.79 3.44 24.71
N ARG A 86 13.74 2.57 24.33
CA ARG A 86 14.44 1.50 25.10
C ARG A 86 13.92 0.07 24.93
N SER A 87 12.84 -0.15 24.20
CA SER A 87 12.38 -1.51 23.86
C SER A 87 12.96 -1.98 22.53
N SER A 88 13.41 -3.24 22.50
CA SER A 88 13.96 -3.88 21.29
C SER A 88 12.88 -4.73 20.61
N CYS A 89 12.92 -4.82 19.28
CA CYS A 89 12.07 -5.75 18.55
C CYS A 89 12.71 -7.14 18.55
N VAL A 90 12.09 -8.09 19.25
CA VAL A 90 12.59 -9.46 19.36
C VAL A 90 11.45 -10.42 19.00
N TYR A 91 11.65 -11.26 18.00
CA TYR A 91 10.65 -12.21 17.48
C TYR A 91 9.30 -11.56 17.13
N GLY A 92 9.32 -10.29 16.71
CA GLY A 92 8.11 -9.54 16.34
C GLY A 92 7.32 -9.00 17.52
N MET A 93 7.92 -8.96 18.70
CA MET A 93 7.36 -8.37 19.90
C MET A 93 8.32 -7.30 20.44
N CYS A 94 7.75 -6.17 20.87
CA CYS A 94 8.52 -5.16 21.59
C CYS A 94 8.83 -5.71 22.98
N SER A 95 10.08 -6.10 23.21
CA SER A 95 10.56 -6.55 24.51
C SER A 95 11.14 -5.36 25.28
N TYR A 96 10.82 -5.26 26.56
CA TYR A 96 11.50 -4.35 27.48
C TYR A 96 12.92 -4.90 27.71
N ALA A 97 13.91 -4.27 27.07
CA ALA A 97 15.32 -4.53 27.35
C ALA A 97 15.76 -3.71 28.57
#